data_AF-A0A1V0AJ74-F1
#
_entry.id   AF-A0A1V0AJ74-F1
#
_cell.length_a   1.000
_cell.length_b   1.000
_cell.length_c   1.000
_cell.angle_alpha   90.00
_cell.angle_beta   90.00
_cell.angle_gamma   90.00
#
_symmetry.space_group_name_H-M   'P 1'
#
loop_
_entity.id
_entity.type
_entity.pdbx_description
1 polymer ?
#
loop_
_entity_poly.entity_id
_entity_poly.type
_entity_poly.pdbx_seq_one_letter_code
_entity_poly.pdbx_strand_id
1 'polypeptide(L)'
;MISSDRPRRWPACVMALLLLGYAAGKAAFALQARLGFPGGPPVPAAEAAGYFLDPALGQWLACASGLLGAVIALATVTTAGRRRVPRALMLVVLAVMTLAVLGGGGIMALDGFVGIGVGWRWYHGLLGIVAIVLTVEMSRSYLVVTRAEDAEVMP
;
A
#
# COMPACT_ATOMS: atom_id res chain seq x y z
N MET A 1 -1.33 20.40 29.69
CA MET A 1 -1.86 19.35 28.79
C MET A 1 -1.62 19.81 27.37
N ILE A 2 -0.63 19.26 26.66
CA ILE A 2 -0.36 19.67 25.26
C ILE A 2 -1.52 19.12 24.43
N SER A 3 -2.40 19.99 23.93
CA SER A 3 -3.44 19.62 22.97
C SER A 3 -2.80 18.87 21.82
N SER A 4 -3.04 17.56 21.79
CA SER A 4 -2.58 16.64 20.75
C SER A 4 -3.48 16.74 19.50
N ASP A 5 -4.13 17.89 19.29
CA ASP A 5 -5.20 18.12 18.32
C ASP A 5 -4.71 18.26 16.87
N ARG A 6 -3.40 18.16 16.63
CA ARG A 6 -2.92 18.04 15.25
C ARG A 6 -3.16 16.61 14.77
N PRO A 7 -3.95 16.43 13.71
CA PRO A 7 -4.20 15.09 13.20
C PRO A 7 -2.91 14.41 12.80
N ARG A 8 -2.76 13.14 13.21
CA ARG A 8 -1.54 12.36 13.00
C ARG A 8 -1.36 12.10 11.51
N ARG A 9 -0.42 12.85 10.90
CA ARG A 9 -0.09 12.73 9.47
C ARG A 9 0.97 11.66 9.18
N TRP A 10 1.76 11.31 10.20
CA TRP A 10 2.91 10.43 10.04
C TRP A 10 2.55 9.04 9.47
N PRO A 11 1.41 8.37 9.79
CA PRO A 11 1.13 7.05 9.23
C PRO A 11 1.00 7.10 7.71
N ALA A 12 0.32 8.14 7.19
CA ALA A 12 0.16 8.36 5.76
C ALA A 12 1.49 8.66 5.07
N CYS A 13 2.35 9.48 5.69
CA CYS A 13 3.67 9.79 5.13
C CYS A 13 4.57 8.56 5.07
N VAL A 14 4.61 7.76 6.14
CA VAL A 14 5.39 6.51 6.16
C VAL A 14 4.82 5.50 5.16
N MET A 15 3.50 5.36 5.09
CA MET A 15 2.85 4.48 4.11
C MET A 15 3.18 4.91 2.67
N ALA A 16 3.16 6.22 2.38
CA ALA A 16 3.54 6.74 1.07
C ALA A 16 4.99 6.40 0.73
N LEU A 17 5.93 6.57 1.68
CA LEU A 17 7.33 6.20 1.47
C LEU A 17 7.50 4.69 1.23
N LEU A 18 6.81 3.84 1.98
CA LEU A 18 6.83 2.39 1.77
C LEU A 18 6.31 2.01 0.38
N LEU A 19 5.21 2.63 -0.07
CA LEU A 19 4.62 2.37 -1.37
C LEU A 19 5.48 2.89 -2.53
N LEU A 20 6.18 4.01 -2.34
CA LEU A 20 7.19 4.50 -3.29
C LEU A 20 8.39 3.55 -3.36
N GLY A 21 8.88 3.06 -2.22
CA GLY A 21 9.94 2.05 -2.18
C GLY A 21 9.53 0.74 -2.88
N TYR A 22 8.29 0.31 -2.64
CA TYR A 22 7.67 -0.82 -3.35
C TYR A 22 7.61 -0.57 -4.86
N ALA A 23 7.12 0.60 -5.30
CA ALA A 23 7.02 0.95 -6.71
C ALA A 23 8.41 0.98 -7.39
N ALA A 24 9.40 1.58 -6.73
CA ALA A 24 10.78 1.61 -7.21
C ALA A 24 11.36 0.20 -7.37
N GLY A 25 11.16 -0.67 -6.36
CA GLY A 25 11.57 -2.07 -6.45
C GLY A 25 10.90 -2.81 -7.61
N LYS A 26 9.63 -2.50 -7.87
CA LYS A 26 8.88 -3.07 -9.00
C LYS A 26 9.35 -2.59 -10.36
N ALA A 27 9.61 -1.30 -10.51
CA ALA A 27 10.23 -0.76 -11.71
C ALA A 27 11.59 -1.41 -11.98
N ALA A 28 12.43 -1.58 -10.95
CA ALA A 28 13.73 -2.22 -11.08
C ALA A 28 13.60 -3.69 -11.56
N PHE A 29 12.67 -4.47 -11.01
CA PHE A 29 12.43 -5.84 -11.47
C PHE A 29 11.85 -5.91 -12.89
N ALA A 30 10.98 -4.97 -13.26
CA ALA A 30 10.46 -4.87 -14.61
C ALA A 30 11.58 -4.62 -15.64
N LEU A 31 12.50 -3.69 -15.32
CA LEU A 31 13.65 -3.37 -16.18
C LEU A 31 14.66 -4.53 -16.31
N GLN A 32 14.74 -5.39 -15.29
CA GLN A 32 15.65 -6.55 -15.28
C GLN A 32 15.03 -7.83 -15.85
N ALA A 33 13.77 -7.78 -16.32
CA ALA A 33 12.99 -8.95 -16.71
C ALA A 33 12.99 -10.07 -15.64
N ARG A 34 13.06 -9.70 -14.35
CA ARG A 34 13.06 -10.64 -13.23
C ARG A 34 11.64 -10.92 -12.76
N LEU A 35 11.36 -12.20 -12.54
CA LEU A 35 10.06 -12.67 -12.07
C LEU A 35 10.08 -12.99 -10.58
N GLY A 36 8.89 -12.94 -9.96
CA GLY A 36 8.72 -13.33 -8.56
C GLY A 36 8.82 -12.19 -7.57
N PHE A 37 8.05 -12.32 -6.50
CA PHE A 37 8.12 -11.48 -5.32
C PHE A 37 8.78 -12.30 -4.21
N PRO A 38 9.97 -11.94 -3.70
CA PRO A 38 10.78 -10.74 -3.97
C PRO A 38 11.99 -11.04 -4.88
N GLY A 39 11.89 -10.79 -6.18
CA GLY A 39 13.04 -10.78 -7.10
C GLY A 39 13.63 -12.15 -7.40
N GLY A 40 12.77 -13.12 -7.72
CA GLY A 40 13.18 -14.45 -8.17
C GLY A 40 14.03 -14.44 -9.45
N PRO A 41 14.54 -15.62 -9.86
CA PRO A 41 15.43 -15.74 -11.01
C PRO A 41 14.74 -15.25 -12.31
N PRO A 42 15.52 -14.91 -13.35
CA PRO A 42 14.97 -14.70 -14.68
C PRO A 42 14.12 -15.91 -15.07
N VAL A 43 12.88 -15.70 -15.48
CA VAL A 43 12.01 -16.80 -15.87
C VAL A 43 12.13 -17.04 -17.37
N PRO A 44 12.41 -18.28 -17.80
CA PRO A 44 12.51 -18.61 -19.22
C PRO A 44 11.23 -18.27 -19.99
N ALA A 45 11.37 -17.81 -21.24
CA ALA A 45 10.24 -17.45 -22.10
C ALA A 45 9.21 -18.59 -22.27
N ALA A 46 9.67 -19.84 -22.24
CA ALA A 46 8.81 -21.03 -22.31
C ALA A 46 7.88 -21.18 -21.09
N GLU A 47 8.33 -20.77 -19.91
CA GLU A 47 7.53 -20.82 -18.68
C GLU A 47 6.58 -19.61 -18.60
N ALA A 48 7.02 -18.42 -19.04
CA ALA A 48 6.19 -17.23 -19.11
C ALA A 48 4.98 -17.39 -20.05
N ALA A 49 5.09 -18.23 -21.09
CA ALA A 49 3.98 -18.52 -22.00
C ALA A 49 2.76 -19.18 -21.31
N GLY A 50 2.96 -19.80 -20.15
CA GLY A 50 1.86 -20.38 -19.35
C GLY A 50 1.21 -19.40 -18.37
N TYR A 51 1.72 -18.16 -18.24
CA TYR A 51 1.22 -17.21 -17.27
C TYR A 51 0.01 -16.44 -17.82
N PHE A 52 -0.95 -16.16 -16.94
CA PHE A 52 -2.14 -15.37 -17.30
C PHE A 52 -1.80 -13.95 -17.76
N LEU A 53 -0.71 -13.38 -17.25
CA LEU A 53 -0.26 -12.03 -17.57
C LEU A 53 1.24 -12.05 -17.85
N ASP A 54 1.66 -11.27 -18.85
CA ASP A 54 3.09 -11.04 -19.10
C ASP A 54 3.78 -10.56 -17.81
N PRO A 55 4.91 -11.17 -17.46
CA PRO A 55 5.63 -10.84 -16.23
C PRO A 55 6.05 -9.38 -16.08
N ALA A 56 6.61 -8.78 -17.14
CA ALA A 56 7.06 -7.41 -17.10
C ALA A 56 5.87 -6.47 -16.95
N LEU A 57 4.77 -6.76 -17.65
CA LEU A 57 3.50 -6.06 -17.47
C LEU A 57 3.00 -6.17 -16.03
N GLY A 58 3.06 -7.37 -15.42
CA GLY A 58 2.71 -7.56 -14.02
C GLY A 58 3.53 -6.70 -13.05
N GLN A 59 4.85 -6.60 -13.28
CA GLN A 59 5.71 -5.73 -12.47
C GLN A 59 5.41 -4.24 -12.70
N TRP A 60 5.12 -3.83 -13.94
CA TRP A 60 4.72 -2.44 -14.24
C TRP A 60 3.37 -2.07 -13.62
N LEU A 61 2.38 -2.97 -13.65
CA LEU A 61 1.10 -2.77 -12.96
C LEU A 61 1.30 -2.66 -11.45
N ALA A 62 2.18 -3.49 -10.86
CA ALA A 62 2.54 -3.38 -9.46
C ALA A 62 3.28 -2.06 -9.15
N CYS A 63 4.17 -1.60 -10.02
CA CYS A 63 4.79 -0.28 -9.88
C CYS A 63 3.74 0.84 -9.88
N ALA A 64 2.83 0.83 -10.86
CA ALA A 64 1.75 1.81 -10.98
C ALA A 64 0.82 1.79 -9.76
N SER A 65 0.48 0.60 -9.22
CA SER A 65 -0.36 0.50 -8.02
C SER A 65 0.35 1.03 -6.76
N GLY A 66 1.66 0.83 -6.64
CA GLY A 66 2.48 1.44 -5.60
C GLY A 66 2.47 2.98 -5.68
N LEU A 67 2.69 3.54 -6.86
CA LEU A 67 2.61 4.99 -7.08
C LEU A 67 1.22 5.55 -6.75
N LEU A 68 0.17 4.90 -7.24
CA LEU A 68 -1.21 5.29 -6.97
C LEU A 68 -1.52 5.25 -5.47
N GLY A 69 -1.12 4.17 -4.79
CA GLY A 69 -1.29 4.04 -3.35
C GLY A 69 -0.56 5.14 -2.56
N ALA A 70 0.65 5.52 -2.98
CA ALA A 70 1.39 6.62 -2.35
C ALA A 70 0.67 7.96 -2.52
N VAL A 71 0.12 8.23 -3.71
CA VAL A 71 -0.69 9.43 -3.98
C VAL A 71 -1.95 9.44 -3.12
N ILE A 72 -2.66 8.31 -3.02
CA ILE A 72 -3.85 8.16 -2.16
C ILE A 72 -3.47 8.44 -0.70
N ALA A 73 -2.38 7.85 -0.21
CA ALA A 73 -1.92 8.06 1.16
C ALA A 73 -1.68 9.56 1.44
N LEU A 74 -0.97 10.27 0.57
CA LEU A 74 -0.76 11.72 0.71
C LEU A 74 -2.05 12.53 0.58
N ALA A 75 -3.00 12.08 -0.23
CA ALA A 75 -4.31 12.73 -0.37
C ALA A 75 -5.12 12.71 0.94
N THR A 76 -4.92 11.70 1.81
CA THR A 76 -5.61 11.65 3.12
C THR A 76 -5.16 12.77 4.08
N VAL A 77 -3.93 13.28 3.95
CA VAL A 77 -3.34 14.23 4.90
C VAL A 77 -3.18 15.65 4.34
N THR A 78 -3.27 15.81 3.02
CA THR A 78 -3.20 17.12 2.35
C THR A 78 -4.58 17.79 2.25
N THR A 79 -4.62 19.10 2.42
CA THR A 79 -5.86 19.90 2.29
C THR A 79 -6.47 19.78 0.90
N ALA A 80 -5.64 19.77 -0.15
CA ALA A 80 -6.09 19.61 -1.53
C ALA A 80 -6.73 18.23 -1.75
N GLY A 81 -6.13 17.16 -1.22
CA GLY A 81 -6.68 15.81 -1.31
C GLY A 81 -8.03 15.68 -0.59
N ARG A 82 -8.10 16.15 0.65
CA ARG A 82 -9.35 16.10 1.44
C ARG A 82 -10.49 16.93 0.86
N ARG A 83 -10.20 18.13 0.30
CA ARG A 83 -11.24 19.00 -0.27
C ARG A 83 -11.71 18.58 -1.66
N ARG A 84 -10.83 18.01 -2.49
CA ARG A 84 -11.16 17.69 -3.89
C ARG A 84 -11.78 16.32 -4.08
N VAL A 85 -11.58 15.39 -3.14
CA VAL A 85 -12.11 14.03 -3.24
C VAL A 85 -13.33 13.89 -2.33
N PRO A 86 -14.50 13.50 -2.87
CA PRO A 86 -15.67 13.22 -2.04
C PRO A 86 -15.35 12.19 -0.96
N ARG A 87 -15.76 12.46 0.29
CA ARG A 87 -15.45 11.63 1.46
C ARG A 87 -15.85 10.16 1.24
N ALA A 88 -17.07 9.91 0.74
CA ALA A 88 -17.55 8.55 0.46
C ALA A 88 -16.64 7.79 -0.51
N LEU A 89 -16.20 8.46 -1.59
CA LEU A 89 -15.29 7.88 -2.56
C LEU A 89 -13.94 7.53 -1.92
N MET A 90 -13.35 8.45 -1.15
CA MET A 90 -12.09 8.20 -0.46
C MET A 90 -12.21 7.02 0.53
N LEU A 91 -13.33 6.90 1.24
CA LEU A 91 -13.56 5.78 2.16
C LEU A 91 -13.65 4.43 1.44
N VAL A 92 -14.30 4.39 0.28
CA VAL A 92 -14.31 3.18 -0.57
C VAL A 92 -12.90 2.83 -1.03
N VAL A 93 -12.13 3.82 -1.50
CA VAL A 93 -10.73 3.62 -1.92
C VAL A 93 -9.88 3.10 -0.76
N LEU A 94 -10.01 3.70 0.43
CA LEU A 94 -9.28 3.28 1.62
C LEU A 94 -9.68 1.88 2.10
N ALA A 95 -10.96 1.50 1.98
CA ALA A 95 -11.42 0.15 2.28
C ALA A 95 -10.80 -0.88 1.32
N VAL A 96 -10.84 -0.62 0.01
CA VAL A 96 -10.20 -1.49 -1.01
C VAL A 96 -8.70 -1.60 -0.77
N MET A 97 -8.02 -0.48 -0.52
CA MET A 97 -6.59 -0.45 -0.21
C MET A 97 -6.28 -1.23 1.07
N THR A 98 -7.11 -1.12 2.11
CA THR A 98 -6.95 -1.88 3.35
C THR A 98 -7.07 -3.38 3.10
N LEU A 99 -8.07 -3.83 2.34
CA LEU A 99 -8.23 -5.24 1.98
C LEU A 99 -7.04 -5.76 1.17
N ALA A 100 -6.55 -4.97 0.21
CA ALA A 100 -5.38 -5.34 -0.59
C ALA A 100 -4.11 -5.46 0.27
N VAL A 101 -3.87 -4.51 1.17
CA VAL A 101 -2.71 -4.55 2.08
C VAL A 101 -2.85 -5.67 3.11
N LEU A 102 -4.05 -5.95 3.62
CA LEU A 102 -4.30 -7.11 4.49
C LEU A 102 -4.00 -8.42 3.77
N GLY A 103 -4.46 -8.57 2.52
CA GLY A 103 -4.17 -9.76 1.72
C GLY A 103 -2.67 -9.94 1.49
N GLY A 104 -2.02 -8.92 0.91
CA GLY A 104 -0.58 -8.98 0.59
C GLY A 104 0.31 -9.08 1.84
N GLY A 105 0.10 -8.18 2.80
CA GLY A 105 0.86 -8.15 4.06
C GLY A 105 0.60 -9.38 4.93
N GLY A 106 -0.63 -9.91 4.91
CA GLY A 106 -1.00 -11.13 5.63
C GLY A 106 -0.28 -12.35 5.05
N ILE A 107 -0.27 -12.50 3.72
CA ILE A 107 0.51 -13.56 3.06
C ILE A 107 2.00 -13.43 3.36
N MET A 108 2.56 -12.21 3.30
CA MET A 108 3.97 -11.97 3.65
C MET A 108 4.28 -12.35 5.10
N ALA A 109 3.38 -12.04 6.04
CA ALA A 109 3.54 -12.39 7.45
C ALA A 109 3.45 -13.90 7.66
N LEU A 110 2.41 -14.55 7.14
CA LEU A 110 2.22 -15.98 7.29
C LEU A 110 3.39 -16.76 6.66
N ASP A 111 3.80 -16.43 5.44
CA ASP A 111 4.95 -17.12 4.83
C ASP A 111 6.26 -16.80 5.57
N GLY A 112 6.49 -15.53 5.92
CA GLY A 112 7.72 -15.10 6.59
C GLY A 112 7.95 -15.71 7.97
N PHE A 113 6.89 -16.04 8.71
CA PHE A 113 6.99 -16.59 10.07
C PHE A 113 6.65 -18.07 10.16
N VAL A 114 5.80 -18.59 9.28
CA VAL A 114 5.29 -19.97 9.35
C VAL A 114 5.79 -20.83 8.18
N GLY A 115 6.26 -20.23 7.08
CA GLY A 115 6.83 -20.94 5.94
C GLY A 115 5.79 -21.63 5.06
N ILE A 116 4.63 -21.00 4.84
CA ILE A 116 3.51 -21.57 4.09
C ILE A 116 3.57 -21.36 2.57
N GLY A 117 4.63 -20.77 2.01
CA GLY A 117 4.63 -20.27 0.64
C GLY A 117 6.00 -20.04 -0.03
N VAL A 118 6.15 -18.86 -0.63
CA VAL A 118 7.08 -18.49 -1.73
C VAL A 118 8.54 -18.30 -1.25
N GLY A 119 8.82 -18.47 0.05
CA GLY A 119 10.17 -18.32 0.62
C GLY A 119 10.44 -16.91 1.15
N TRP A 120 9.40 -16.20 1.58
CA TRP A 120 9.57 -14.92 2.26
C TRP A 120 10.34 -15.11 3.58
N ARG A 121 11.28 -14.20 3.87
CA ARG A 121 12.03 -14.19 5.13
C ARG A 121 11.28 -13.44 6.22
N TRP A 122 11.54 -13.74 7.49
CA TRP A 122 10.89 -13.14 8.68
C TRP A 122 10.78 -11.61 8.63
N TYR A 123 11.81 -10.91 8.14
CA TYR A 123 11.80 -9.45 8.06
C TYR A 123 10.79 -8.89 7.04
N HIS A 124 10.44 -9.67 6.03
CA HIS A 124 9.33 -9.34 5.14
C HIS A 124 7.99 -9.56 5.82
N GLY A 125 7.89 -10.56 6.69
CA GLY A 125 6.71 -10.74 7.53
C GLY A 125 6.48 -9.54 8.45
N LEU A 126 7.53 -9.02 9.08
CA LEU A 126 7.46 -7.76 9.83
C LEU A 126 7.04 -6.58 8.96
N LEU A 127 7.60 -6.46 7.75
CA LEU A 127 7.22 -5.41 6.80
C LEU A 127 5.73 -5.48 6.45
N GLY A 128 5.18 -6.69 6.24
CA GLY A 128 3.75 -6.91 6.01
C GLY A 128 2.88 -6.44 7.18
N ILE A 129 3.26 -6.79 8.41
CA ILE A 129 2.56 -6.33 9.63
C ILE A 129 2.61 -4.80 9.74
N VAL A 130 3.78 -4.18 9.53
CA VAL A 130 3.95 -2.72 9.57
C VAL A 130 3.04 -2.05 8.54
N ALA A 131 2.99 -2.56 7.30
CA ALA A 131 2.14 -2.00 6.26
C ALA A 131 0.64 -2.07 6.64
N ILE A 132 0.21 -3.18 7.25
CA ILE A 132 -1.17 -3.34 7.75
C ILE A 132 -1.49 -2.29 8.82
N VAL A 133 -0.65 -2.19 9.86
CA VAL A 133 -0.87 -1.24 10.97
C VAL A 133 -0.89 0.20 10.46
N LEU A 134 0.05 0.58 9.59
CA LEU A 134 0.09 1.91 8.98
C LEU A 134 -1.16 2.22 8.17
N THR A 135 -1.65 1.25 7.39
CA THR A 135 -2.85 1.43 6.56
C THR A 135 -4.10 1.63 7.43
N VAL A 136 -4.24 0.83 8.50
CA VAL A 136 -5.36 0.97 9.45
C VAL A 136 -5.30 2.31 10.17
N GLU A 137 -4.14 2.71 10.69
CA GLU A 137 -3.97 3.97 11.41
C GLU A 137 -4.13 5.20 10.48
N MET A 138 -3.70 5.11 9.22
CA MET A 138 -3.96 6.11 8.20
C MET A 138 -5.47 6.27 7.95
N SER A 139 -6.18 5.17 7.70
CA SER A 139 -7.63 5.16 7.47
C SER A 139 -8.40 5.71 8.68
N ARG A 140 -8.01 5.32 9.88
CA ARG A 140 -8.56 5.82 11.14
C ARG A 140 -8.34 7.32 11.30
N SER A 141 -7.11 7.80 11.05
CA SER A 141 -6.77 9.23 11.11
C SER A 141 -7.62 10.05 10.14
N TYR A 142 -7.78 9.58 8.89
CA TYR A 142 -8.64 10.22 7.90
C TYR A 142 -10.11 10.30 8.34
N LEU A 143 -10.64 9.19 8.88
CA LEU A 143 -12.02 9.13 9.38
C LEU A 143 -12.29 10.11 10.52
N VAL A 144 -11.36 10.23 11.47
CA VAL A 144 -11.49 11.14 12.61
C VAL A 144 -11.51 12.60 12.14
N VAL A 145 -10.57 12.97 11.28
CA VAL A 145 -10.46 14.36 10.77
C VAL A 145 -11.68 14.75 9.97
N THR A 146 -12.10 13.91 9.03
CA THR A 146 -13.22 14.27 8.15
C THR A 146 -14.56 14.28 8.86
N ARG A 147 -14.74 13.49 9.93
CA ARG A 147 -15.95 13.59 10.79
C ARG A 147 -16.01 14.90 11.55
N ALA A 148 -14.88 15.39 12.04
CA ALA A 148 -14.82 16.68 12.72
C ALA A 148 -15.10 17.83 11.74
N GLU A 149 -14.49 17.78 10.54
CA GLU A 149 -14.73 18.75 9.47
C GLU A 149 -16.22 18.81 9.07
N ASP A 150 -16.92 17.66 8.98
CA ASP A 150 -18.36 17.63 8.65
C ASP A 150 -19.24 18.18 9.79
N ALA A 151 -18.85 17.97 11.05
CA ALA A 151 -19.60 18.46 12.21
C ALA A 151 -19.52 20.00 12.35
N GLU A 152 -18.42 20.62 11.91
CA GLU A 152 -18.28 22.08 11.88
C GLU A 152 -19.15 22.75 10.80
N VAL A 153 -19.58 22.01 9.78
CA VAL A 153 -20.34 22.53 8.64
C VAL A 153 -21.86 22.43 8.83
N MET A 154 -22.34 21.61 9.78
CA MET A 154 -23.77 21.50 10.10
C MET A 154 -24.14 22.39 11.30
N PRO A 155 -24.90 23.49 11.11
CA PRO A 155 -25.30 24.44 12.16
C PRO A 155 -26.36 23.89 13.11
#